data_AF-A0A7Y7LKD9-F1
#
_entry.id   AF-A0A7Y7LKD9-F1
#
_cell.length_a   1.000
_cell.length_b   1.000
_cell.length_c   1.000
_cell.angle_alpha   90.00
_cell.angle_beta   90.00
_cell.angle_gamma   90.00
#
_symmetry.space_group_name_H-M   'P 1'
#
loop_
_entity.id
_entity.type
_entity.pdbx_description
1 polymer ?
#
loop_
_entity_poly.entity_id
_entity_poly.type
_entity_poly.pdbx_seq_one_letter_code
_entity_poly.pdbx_strand_id
1 'polypeptide(L)'
;MDTISRSAALQIAQAKVHELASAAGDDFALQPNHTREIEQGWVFFFNSAEYVRTGNYIHALAGNGPLLVLRNGNVVMLPSAVPWEGVVSEMARPAGGRAA
;
A
#
# COMPACT_ATOMS: atom_id res chain seq x y z
N MET A 1 0.40 -22.49 -2.30
CA MET A 1 0.92 -21.19 -1.81
C MET A 1 0.06 -20.81 -0.64
N ASP A 2 0.65 -20.68 0.53
CA ASP A 2 -0.11 -20.35 1.73
C ASP A 2 -0.55 -18.89 1.63
N THR A 3 -1.86 -18.68 1.66
CA THR A 3 -2.46 -17.36 1.60
C THR A 3 -2.60 -16.83 3.02
N ILE A 4 -2.05 -15.66 3.29
CA ILE A 4 -2.20 -14.99 4.58
C ILE A 4 -3.63 -14.50 4.79
N SER A 5 -4.04 -14.28 6.03
CA SER A 5 -5.34 -13.67 6.35
C SER A 5 -5.32 -12.15 6.14
N ARG A 6 -6.50 -11.53 6.06
CA ARG A 6 -6.63 -10.06 6.07
C ARG A 6 -6.01 -9.42 7.31
N SER A 7 -6.13 -10.06 8.49
CA SER A 7 -5.53 -9.55 9.71
C SER A 7 -4.00 -9.60 9.66
N ALA A 8 -3.41 -10.66 9.11
CA ALA A 8 -1.97 -10.73 8.88
C ALA A 8 -1.52 -9.68 7.85
N ALA A 9 -2.26 -9.49 6.77
CA ALA A 9 -1.96 -8.45 5.79
C ALA A 9 -2.00 -7.04 6.40
N LEU A 10 -2.97 -6.77 7.27
CA LEU A 10 -3.08 -5.52 8.00
C LEU A 10 -1.87 -5.30 8.94
N GLN A 11 -1.43 -6.33 9.65
CA GLN A 11 -0.25 -6.24 10.51
C GLN A 11 1.02 -5.94 9.71
N ILE A 12 1.20 -6.58 8.56
CA ILE A 12 2.31 -6.32 7.64
C ILE A 12 2.27 -4.87 7.14
N ALA A 13 1.11 -4.39 6.70
CA ALA A 13 0.94 -3.02 6.25
C ALA A 13 1.23 -2.01 7.38
N GLN A 14 0.73 -2.26 8.59
CA GLN A 14 0.96 -1.40 9.75
C GLN A 14 2.44 -1.33 10.12
N ALA A 15 3.14 -2.46 10.10
CA ALA A 15 4.59 -2.51 10.34
C ALA A 15 5.35 -1.71 9.28
N LYS A 16 4.99 -1.84 8.00
CA LYS A 16 5.64 -1.08 6.93
C LYS A 16 5.38 0.43 7.02
N VAL A 17 4.14 0.84 7.34
CA VAL A 17 3.80 2.25 7.54
C VAL A 17 4.58 2.83 8.72
N HIS A 18 4.72 2.08 9.81
CA HIS A 18 5.51 2.51 10.97
C HIS A 18 7.01 2.66 10.63
N GLU A 19 7.57 1.73 9.84
CA GLU A 19 8.95 1.84 9.32
C GLU A 19 9.15 3.13 8.51
N LEU A 20 8.22 3.43 7.59
CA LEU A 20 8.26 4.66 6.77
C LEU A 20 8.13 5.92 7.63
N ALA A 21 7.24 5.90 8.61
CA ALA A 21 7.00 7.01 9.54
C ALA A 21 8.28 7.30 10.36
N SER A 22 8.89 6.26 10.93
CA SER A 22 10.14 6.37 11.68
C SER A 22 11.29 6.93 10.83
N ALA A 23 11.40 6.51 9.57
CA ALA A 23 12.41 7.02 8.65
C ALA A 23 12.19 8.50 8.27
N ALA A 24 10.93 8.96 8.26
CA ALA A 24 10.56 10.35 7.99
C ALA A 24 10.64 11.25 9.24
N GLY A 25 10.74 10.67 10.44
CA GLY A 25 10.66 11.42 11.70
C GLY A 25 9.27 11.99 11.99
N ASP A 26 8.21 11.29 11.55
CA ASP A 26 6.81 11.69 11.68
C ASP A 26 5.94 10.46 12.05
N ASP A 27 4.64 10.66 12.27
CA ASP A 27 3.68 9.60 12.55
C ASP A 27 2.73 9.40 11.36
N PHE A 28 2.65 8.16 10.85
CA PHE A 28 1.74 7.81 9.75
C PHE A 28 0.66 6.83 10.22
N ALA A 29 -0.51 6.91 9.58
CA ALA A 29 -1.65 6.05 9.86
C ALA A 29 -2.26 5.48 8.58
N LEU A 30 -2.73 4.23 8.67
CA LEU A 30 -3.54 3.60 7.63
C LEU A 30 -4.91 4.27 7.52
N GLN A 31 -5.47 4.29 6.31
CA GLN A 31 -6.83 4.74 6.01
C GLN A 31 -7.74 3.51 5.78
N PRO A 32 -8.31 2.91 6.84
CA PRO A 32 -9.00 1.61 6.73
C PRO A 32 -10.18 1.63 5.76
N ASN A 33 -10.90 2.76 5.68
CA ASN A 33 -12.04 2.94 4.78
C ASN A 33 -11.67 2.94 3.29
N HIS A 34 -10.39 3.14 2.96
CA HIS A 34 -9.88 3.14 1.59
C HIS A 34 -9.25 1.80 1.19
N THR A 35 -9.10 0.86 2.13
CA THR A 35 -8.46 -0.43 1.85
C THR A 35 -9.24 -1.20 0.79
N ARG A 36 -8.54 -1.71 -0.22
CA ARG A 36 -9.14 -2.53 -1.28
C ARG A 36 -8.60 -3.94 -1.22
N GLU A 37 -9.50 -4.92 -1.24
CA GLU A 37 -9.13 -6.31 -1.49
C GLU A 37 -9.22 -6.60 -2.98
N ILE A 38 -8.18 -7.21 -3.52
CA ILE A 38 -8.04 -7.58 -4.93
C ILE A 38 -7.56 -9.02 -5.02
N GLU A 39 -7.54 -9.60 -6.22
CA GLU A 39 -7.09 -10.99 -6.41
C GLU A 39 -5.67 -11.21 -5.87
N GLN A 40 -4.74 -10.30 -6.18
CA GLN A 40 -3.32 -10.42 -5.79
C GLN A 40 -3.09 -10.22 -4.28
N GLY A 41 -4.02 -9.61 -3.54
CA GLY A 41 -3.79 -9.23 -2.15
C GLY A 41 -4.68 -8.08 -1.64
N TRP A 42 -4.09 -7.20 -0.82
CA TRP A 42 -4.75 -6.03 -0.26
C TRP A 42 -3.95 -4.76 -0.51
N VAL A 43 -4.64 -3.73 -0.97
CA VAL A 43 -4.10 -2.40 -1.19
C VAL A 43 -4.46 -1.52 0.01
N PHE A 44 -3.44 -1.07 0.72
CA PHE A 44 -3.54 -0.23 1.90
C PHE A 44 -3.07 1.19 1.59
N PHE A 45 -3.92 2.16 1.94
CA PHE A 45 -3.60 3.57 1.84
C PHE A 45 -3.17 4.08 3.22
N PHE A 46 -2.25 5.02 3.23
CA PHE A 46 -1.79 5.67 4.44
C PHE A 46 -1.55 7.15 4.18
N ASN A 47 -1.46 7.91 5.26
CA ASN A 47 -1.06 9.31 5.23
C ASN A 47 -0.45 9.66 6.60
N SER A 48 -0.13 10.93 6.86
CA SER A 48 0.22 11.36 8.21
C SER A 48 -0.95 11.09 9.16
N ALA A 49 -0.64 10.73 10.40
CA ALA A 49 -1.65 10.48 11.42
C ALA A 49 -2.51 11.74 11.66
N GLU A 50 -1.91 12.92 11.58
CA GLU A 50 -2.60 14.20 11.74
C GLU A 50 -3.60 14.45 10.61
N TYR A 51 -3.24 14.20 9.35
CA TYR A 51 -4.18 14.28 8.23
C TYR A 51 -5.32 13.27 8.37
N VAL A 52 -5.02 12.02 8.73
CA VAL A 52 -6.05 10.98 8.92
C VAL A 52 -7.03 11.37 10.03
N ARG A 53 -6.55 11.99 11.11
CA ARG A 53 -7.37 12.40 12.25
C ARG A 53 -8.21 13.64 11.97
N THR A 54 -7.67 14.62 11.25
CA THR A 54 -8.27 15.97 11.12
C THR A 54 -8.87 16.27 9.76
N GLY A 55 -8.42 15.57 8.71
CA GLY A 55 -8.67 15.93 7.32
C GLY A 55 -7.98 17.21 6.85
N ASN A 56 -7.12 17.82 7.68
CA ASN A 56 -6.43 19.05 7.33
C ASN A 56 -5.28 18.77 6.36
N TYR A 57 -5.48 19.17 5.11
CA TYR A 57 -4.58 18.88 3.98
C TYR A 57 -3.16 19.45 4.15
N ILE A 58 -2.94 20.44 5.04
CA ILE A 58 -1.58 20.95 5.30
C ILE A 58 -0.66 19.87 5.90
N HIS A 59 -1.25 18.86 6.55
CA HIS A 59 -0.51 17.74 7.12
C HIS A 59 -0.46 16.55 6.16
N ALA A 60 -1.08 16.62 4.98
CA ALA A 60 -1.07 15.50 4.06
C ALA A 60 0.35 15.23 3.54
N LEU A 61 0.74 13.95 3.48
CA LEU A 61 1.95 13.52 2.82
C LEU A 61 1.86 13.80 1.32
N ALA A 62 3.00 14.21 0.75
CA ALA A 62 3.17 14.39 -0.68
C ALA A 62 3.96 13.21 -1.27
N GLY A 63 3.47 12.64 -2.37
CA GLY A 63 4.19 11.61 -3.13
C GLY A 63 4.18 10.21 -2.51
N ASN A 64 3.40 9.96 -1.45
CA ASN A 64 3.22 8.61 -0.93
C ASN A 64 2.20 7.84 -1.81
N GLY A 65 2.60 6.66 -2.27
CA GLY A 65 1.71 5.72 -2.95
C GLY A 65 1.19 4.65 -1.99
N PRO A 66 0.15 3.89 -2.37
CA PRO A 66 -0.36 2.83 -1.51
C PRO A 66 0.60 1.63 -1.42
N LEU A 67 0.40 0.81 -0.40
CA LEU A 67 1.09 -0.46 -0.22
C LEU A 67 0.20 -1.59 -0.75
N LEU A 68 0.74 -2.46 -1.59
CA LEU A 68 0.13 -3.74 -1.91
C LEU A 68 0.77 -4.84 -1.07
N VAL A 69 0.00 -5.47 -0.21
CA VAL A 69 0.41 -6.70 0.49
C VAL A 69 -0.14 -7.88 -0.28
N LEU A 70 0.76 -8.66 -0.89
CA LEU A 70 0.41 -9.85 -1.66
C LEU A 70 -0.10 -10.97 -0.77
N ARG A 71 -0.84 -11.92 -1.35
CA ARG A 71 -1.36 -13.10 -0.62
C ARG A 71 -0.29 -13.93 0.08
N ASN A 72 0.96 -13.87 -0.35
CA ASN A 72 2.10 -14.54 0.28
C ASN A 72 2.81 -13.70 1.36
N GLY A 73 2.33 -12.48 1.66
CA GLY A 73 2.91 -11.57 2.65
C GLY A 73 3.98 -10.60 2.14
N ASN A 74 4.39 -10.69 0.88
CA ASN A 74 5.32 -9.71 0.30
C ASN A 74 4.65 -8.34 0.18
N VAL A 75 5.42 -7.27 0.41
CA VAL A 75 4.96 -5.89 0.27
C VAL A 75 5.53 -5.27 -1.00
N VAL A 76 4.67 -4.63 -1.79
CA VAL A 76 5.04 -3.83 -2.96
C VAL A 76 4.60 -2.40 -2.71
N MET A 77 5.53 -1.45 -2.79
CA MET A 77 5.18 -0.03 -2.82
C MET A 77 4.71 0.34 -4.22
N LEU A 78 3.47 0.81 -4.34
CA LEU A 78 2.94 1.29 -5.61
C LEU A 78 3.31 2.77 -5.80
N PRO A 79 3.51 3.22 -7.05
CA PRO A 79 3.81 4.62 -7.33
C PRO A 79 2.62 5.52 -7.01
N SER A 80 2.90 6.78 -6.65
CA SER A 80 1.88 7.82 -6.46
C SER A 80 1.55 8.60 -7.74
N ALA A 81 2.37 8.46 -8.79
CA ALA A 81 2.25 9.25 -10.02
C ALA A 81 1.17 8.74 -10.99
N VAL A 82 0.67 7.52 -10.77
CA VAL A 82 -0.35 6.88 -11.61
C VAL A 82 -1.37 6.12 -10.73
N PRO A 83 -2.60 5.88 -11.22
CA PRO A 83 -3.57 5.06 -10.50
C PRO A 83 -3.04 3.65 -10.24
N TRP A 84 -3.21 3.18 -8.99
CA TRP A 84 -2.68 1.89 -8.55
C TRP A 84 -3.31 0.72 -9.31
N GLU A 85 -4.55 0.86 -9.77
CA GLU A 85 -5.29 -0.15 -10.53
C GLU A 85 -4.57 -0.51 -11.84
N GLY A 86 -3.98 0.48 -12.52
CA GLY A 86 -3.23 0.27 -13.75
C GLY A 86 -1.97 -0.55 -13.50
N VAL A 87 -1.23 -0.20 -12.45
CA VAL A 87 0.00 -0.91 -12.04
C VAL A 87 -0.30 -2.37 -11.67
N VAL A 88 -1.35 -2.61 -10.90
CA VAL A 88 -1.77 -3.96 -10.51
C VAL A 88 -2.21 -4.78 -11.74
N SER A 89 -2.94 -4.16 -12.66
CA SER A 89 -3.37 -4.82 -13.90
C SER A 89 -2.19 -5.24 -14.79
N GLU A 90 -1.13 -4.43 -14.83
CA GLU A 90 0.10 -4.76 -15.55
C GLU A 90 0.89 -5.89 -14.87
N MET A 91 0.97 -5.91 -13.54
CA MET A 91 1.59 -7.01 -12.77
C MET A 91 0.88 -8.35 -12.98
N ALA A 92 -0.44 -8.32 -13.17
CA ALA A 92 -1.25 -9.51 -13.41
C ALA A 92 -1.12 -10.06 -14.85
N ARG A 93 -0.59 -9.27 -15.80
CA ARG A 93 -0.29 -9.80 -17.13
C ARG A 93 0.91 -10.74 -17.02
N PRO A 94 0.82 -11.97 -17.56
CA PRO A 94 2.01 -12.81 -17.69
C PRO A 94 3.05 -11.99 -18.48
N ALA A 95 4.28 -11.94 -17.96
CA ALA A 95 5.38 -11.27 -18.64
C ALA A 95 5.43 -11.77 -20.07
N GLY A 96 4.95 -10.94 -21.02
CA GLY A 96 4.96 -11.28 -22.43
C GLY A 96 6.40 -11.60 -22.78
N GLY A 97 6.64 -12.84 -23.20
CA GLY A 97 7.97 -13.32 -23.53
C GLY A 97 8.67 -12.29 -24.41
N ARG A 98 9.78 -11.74 -23.91
CA ARG A 98 10.76 -11.09 -24.78
C ARG A 98 11.29 -12.19 -25.68
N ALA A 99 10.66 -12.34 -26.85
CA ALA A 99 11.23 -13.08 -27.95
C ALA A 99 12.57 -12.42 -28.28
N ALA A 100 13.62 -13.24 -28.21
CA ALA A 100 14.98 -12.88 -28.58
C ALA A 100 15.08 -12.56 -30.07
#